data_AF-A0A109N118-F1
#
_entry.id   AF-A0A109N118-F1
#
_cell.length_a   1.000
_cell.length_b   1.000
_cell.length_c   1.000
_cell.angle_alpha   90.00
_cell.angle_beta   90.00
_cell.angle_gamma   90.00
#
_symmetry.space_group_name_H-M   'P 1'
#
loop_
_entity.id
_entity.type
_entity.pdbx_description
1 polymer ?
#
loop_
_entity_poly.entity_id
_entity_poly.type
_entity_poly.pdbx_seq_one_letter_code
_entity_poly.pdbx_strand_id
1 'polypeptide(L)'
;MAKPDMTSAGKLKPPSETFTPGDWFLGGTPPNHDKNKPPIVFVQGKNGSSTSWYGETDYHGVNDMYTKAYEAGYQTVFVQLHDSAGNGSASQYDNGRLLASMLKDISKHFDGEKVNIIAHSKGGPDTQAALVHYGAHQYVGRVITLASPHHGSNLADLAYSWYAGWLGSLLGQKDDGTYSLQVGKMAEFRSVTDNHINSRKNMYFTVAGMNRGPALTALSLGGEYLSSYGENDGLVNVWSSKIPYAKHLFTDSNLDHDNIRMGASVFSRIEPYLRRTSIAFVPDMDIQHNLQGEDEPITSAFSQTVFGGDLQQNAWNEHSFHVDEAVPGVITIYTASKDVEIEVVSPSNERHSLSPIAHTAKNETSFFKGAAIQTFKKSKLEMGTWRVRMKTKSLLDAYLLTAQFNERDPITLSMPGKVKQKDAEFFIKKPLNGKKEQVLTTFKVHLIDEFGKEISPTTSMHIKGNENFSGTLPEVPKSGVYNVTIDVKEKGADGTERIRTLIRSIYIEK
;
A
#
# COMPACT_ATOMS: atom_id res chain seq x y z
N MET A 1 -38.74 -10.30 -16.08
CA MET A 1 -37.42 -10.05 -15.43
C MET A 1 -37.68 -9.84 -13.95
N ALA A 2 -37.02 -10.63 -13.09
CA ALA A 2 -37.13 -10.46 -11.65
C ALA A 2 -36.57 -9.08 -11.25
N LYS A 3 -37.30 -8.32 -10.44
CA LYS A 3 -36.77 -7.09 -9.82
C LYS A 3 -35.62 -7.51 -8.89
N PRO A 4 -34.48 -6.80 -8.87
CA PRO A 4 -33.43 -7.10 -7.90
C PRO A 4 -33.97 -6.91 -6.48
N ASP A 5 -33.63 -7.84 -5.59
CA ASP A 5 -33.99 -7.76 -4.18
C ASP A 5 -33.29 -6.54 -3.55
N MET A 6 -34.10 -5.61 -3.03
CA MET A 6 -33.58 -4.52 -2.18
C MET A 6 -33.46 -5.04 -0.75
N THR A 7 -32.28 -4.89 -0.14
CA THR A 7 -32.15 -5.09 1.31
C THR A 7 -32.80 -3.95 2.09
N SER A 8 -33.03 -4.15 3.38
CA SER A 8 -33.64 -3.18 4.32
C SER A 8 -32.90 -1.84 4.46
N ALA A 9 -31.74 -1.68 3.81
CA ALA A 9 -30.95 -0.44 3.77
C ALA A 9 -30.92 0.25 2.39
N GLY A 10 -31.76 -0.17 1.43
CA GLY A 10 -31.91 0.50 0.13
C GLY A 10 -30.77 0.24 -0.87
N LYS A 11 -30.14 -0.95 -0.83
CA LYS A 11 -28.95 -1.24 -1.64
C LYS A 11 -29.14 -2.51 -2.47
N LEU A 12 -28.70 -2.44 -3.73
CA LEU A 12 -28.90 -3.50 -4.73
C LEU A 12 -27.94 -4.66 -4.47
N LYS A 13 -28.46 -5.88 -4.61
CA LYS A 13 -27.64 -7.08 -4.82
C LYS A 13 -27.68 -7.49 -6.29
N PRO A 14 -26.59 -8.03 -6.84
CA PRO A 14 -26.62 -8.60 -8.18
C PRO A 14 -27.59 -9.80 -8.21
N PRO A 15 -28.27 -10.09 -9.34
CA PRO A 15 -29.21 -11.21 -9.45
C PRO A 15 -28.60 -12.59 -9.23
N SER A 16 -27.28 -12.71 -9.41
CA SER A 16 -26.49 -13.91 -9.15
C SER A 16 -25.12 -13.50 -8.61
N GLU A 17 -24.49 -14.36 -7.83
CA GLU A 17 -23.11 -14.20 -7.42
C GLU A 17 -22.36 -15.54 -7.43
N THR A 18 -21.06 -15.46 -7.68
CA THR A 18 -20.10 -16.55 -7.63
C THR A 18 -18.81 -15.96 -7.06
N PHE A 19 -17.98 -16.80 -6.45
CA PHE A 19 -16.68 -16.41 -5.86
C PHE A 19 -15.53 -17.26 -6.43
N THR A 20 -15.76 -17.88 -7.60
CA THR A 20 -14.75 -18.68 -8.29
C THR A 20 -13.87 -17.77 -9.15
N PRO A 21 -12.54 -17.80 -9.00
CA PRO A 21 -11.64 -17.06 -9.88
C PRO A 21 -11.89 -17.36 -11.37
N GLY A 22 -12.01 -16.31 -12.17
CA GLY A 22 -12.28 -16.38 -13.60
C GLY A 22 -13.76 -16.26 -13.97
N ASP A 23 -14.65 -16.36 -12.98
CA ASP A 23 -16.06 -16.07 -13.21
C ASP A 23 -16.31 -14.56 -13.27
N TRP A 24 -17.32 -14.19 -14.04
CA TRP A 24 -17.91 -12.86 -14.03
C TRP A 24 -19.43 -12.96 -14.15
N PHE A 25 -20.13 -11.94 -13.66
CA PHE A 25 -21.59 -11.90 -13.69
C PHE A 25 -22.12 -10.48 -13.81
N LEU A 26 -23.37 -10.37 -14.24
CA LEU A 26 -24.05 -9.09 -14.48
C LEU A 26 -24.71 -8.55 -13.22
N GLY A 27 -24.73 -7.23 -13.10
CA GLY A 27 -25.74 -6.54 -12.29
C GLY A 27 -27.13 -6.62 -12.93
N GLY A 28 -28.13 -6.11 -12.22
CA GLY A 28 -29.47 -5.95 -12.76
C GLY A 28 -29.49 -4.90 -13.89
N THR A 29 -30.38 -5.10 -14.86
CA THR A 29 -30.61 -4.10 -15.92
C THR A 29 -31.49 -2.97 -15.37
N PRO A 30 -31.01 -1.71 -15.38
CA PRO A 30 -31.79 -0.61 -14.84
C PRO A 30 -33.03 -0.29 -15.69
N PRO A 31 -34.15 0.15 -15.07
CA PRO A 31 -35.35 0.51 -15.82
C PRO A 31 -35.13 1.72 -16.74
N ASN A 32 -34.18 2.58 -16.40
CA ASN A 32 -33.70 3.73 -17.18
C ASN A 32 -32.39 3.41 -17.94
N HIS A 33 -32.17 2.15 -18.33
CA HIS A 33 -30.98 1.74 -19.08
C HIS A 33 -30.77 2.60 -20.34
N ASP A 34 -29.62 3.26 -20.40
CA ASP A 34 -29.20 4.06 -21.55
C ASP A 34 -28.21 3.26 -22.40
N LYS A 35 -28.67 2.80 -23.56
CA LYS A 35 -27.86 2.00 -24.50
C LYS A 35 -26.64 2.76 -25.06
N ASN A 36 -26.57 4.08 -24.89
CA ASN A 36 -25.39 4.84 -25.32
C ASN A 36 -24.29 4.85 -24.26
N LYS A 37 -24.56 4.38 -23.04
CA LYS A 37 -23.58 4.27 -21.97
C LYS A 37 -22.88 2.91 -22.04
N PRO A 38 -21.55 2.89 -22.14
CA PRO A 38 -20.80 1.64 -22.09
C PRO A 38 -21.03 0.89 -20.77
N PRO A 39 -21.04 -0.45 -20.78
CA PRO A 39 -21.06 -1.23 -19.53
C PRO A 39 -19.86 -0.89 -18.64
N ILE A 40 -20.08 -0.91 -17.32
CA ILE A 40 -19.02 -0.71 -16.32
C ILE A 40 -18.60 -2.06 -15.74
N VAL A 41 -17.32 -2.40 -15.87
CA VAL A 41 -16.70 -3.52 -15.19
C VAL A 41 -16.06 -3.03 -13.89
N PHE A 42 -16.42 -3.65 -12.78
CA PHE A 42 -15.89 -3.38 -11.47
C PHE A 42 -14.76 -4.36 -11.10
N VAL A 43 -13.56 -3.86 -10.81
CA VAL A 43 -12.36 -4.67 -10.55
C VAL A 43 -11.86 -4.47 -9.11
N GLN A 44 -12.01 -5.51 -8.29
CA GLN A 44 -11.66 -5.47 -6.86
C GLN A 44 -10.16 -5.26 -6.59
N GLY A 45 -9.84 -4.88 -5.35
CA GLY A 45 -8.47 -4.78 -4.84
C GLY A 45 -7.92 -6.07 -4.26
N LYS A 46 -6.79 -5.94 -3.55
CA LYS A 46 -6.11 -7.06 -2.89
C LYS A 46 -7.05 -7.75 -1.90
N ASN A 47 -7.09 -9.09 -1.93
CA ASN A 47 -7.94 -9.93 -1.07
C ASN A 47 -9.45 -9.61 -1.16
N GLY A 48 -9.87 -8.83 -2.16
CA GLY A 48 -11.26 -8.46 -2.37
C GLY A 48 -12.02 -9.45 -3.24
N SER A 49 -13.32 -9.21 -3.38
CA SER A 49 -14.22 -9.92 -4.29
C SER A 49 -15.20 -8.94 -4.96
N SER A 50 -16.08 -9.40 -5.83
CA SER A 50 -17.21 -8.62 -6.35
C SER A 50 -17.98 -7.85 -5.26
N THR A 51 -18.09 -8.41 -4.05
CA THR A 51 -18.81 -7.78 -2.93
C THR A 51 -18.17 -6.48 -2.48
N SER A 52 -16.94 -6.16 -2.91
CA SER A 52 -16.31 -4.88 -2.64
C SER A 52 -17.12 -3.68 -3.18
N TRP A 53 -18.09 -3.91 -4.07
CA TRP A 53 -18.88 -2.88 -4.74
C TRP A 53 -20.34 -2.75 -4.29
N TYR A 54 -20.82 -3.71 -3.50
CA TYR A 54 -22.22 -3.78 -3.04
C TYR A 54 -22.40 -4.36 -1.62
N GLY A 55 -21.34 -4.86 -0.98
CA GLY A 55 -21.33 -5.37 0.39
C GLY A 55 -20.81 -4.35 1.40
N GLU A 56 -20.76 -4.76 2.68
CA GLU A 56 -20.21 -3.92 3.76
C GLU A 56 -18.77 -3.50 3.48
N THR A 57 -18.48 -2.21 3.66
CA THR A 57 -17.12 -1.70 3.86
C THR A 57 -16.64 -2.02 5.27
N ASP A 58 -15.37 -1.77 5.56
CA ASP A 58 -14.82 -2.02 6.89
C ASP A 58 -15.34 -1.01 7.92
N TYR A 59 -15.46 0.27 7.54
CA TYR A 59 -15.73 1.36 8.49
C TYR A 59 -16.93 2.25 8.13
N HIS A 60 -17.42 2.21 6.89
CA HIS A 60 -18.34 3.23 6.36
C HIS A 60 -19.70 2.66 5.93
N GLY A 61 -19.99 1.41 6.31
CA GLY A 61 -21.22 0.69 5.97
C GLY A 61 -21.22 0.16 4.53
N VAL A 62 -22.38 -0.26 4.01
CA VAL A 62 -22.45 -0.91 2.69
C VAL A 62 -21.98 0.01 1.56
N ASN A 63 -21.09 -0.49 0.70
CA ASN A 63 -20.70 0.18 -0.52
C ASN A 63 -21.88 0.28 -1.49
N ASP A 64 -22.24 1.49 -1.90
CA ASP A 64 -23.34 1.78 -2.82
C ASP A 64 -22.89 2.11 -4.25
N MET A 65 -21.64 1.82 -4.62
CA MET A 65 -21.11 2.06 -5.98
C MET A 65 -21.96 1.38 -7.05
N TYR A 66 -22.32 0.11 -6.85
CA TYR A 66 -23.22 -0.59 -7.77
C TYR A 66 -24.58 0.12 -7.86
N THR A 67 -25.17 0.49 -6.72
CA THR A 67 -26.44 1.22 -6.69
C THR A 67 -26.36 2.52 -7.47
N LYS A 68 -25.31 3.32 -7.29
CA LYS A 68 -25.13 4.59 -8.01
C LYS A 68 -24.96 4.41 -9.52
N ALA A 69 -24.22 3.39 -9.95
CA ALA A 69 -24.11 3.06 -11.37
C ALA A 69 -25.45 2.62 -11.97
N TYR A 70 -26.20 1.76 -11.27
CA TYR A 70 -27.51 1.31 -11.70
C TYR A 70 -28.51 2.47 -11.79
N GLU A 71 -28.60 3.32 -10.77
CA GLU A 71 -29.48 4.51 -10.75
C GLU A 71 -29.15 5.47 -11.91
N ALA A 72 -27.87 5.58 -12.27
CA ALA A 72 -27.42 6.37 -13.41
C ALA A 72 -27.63 5.70 -14.78
N GLY A 73 -28.27 4.54 -14.84
CA GLY A 73 -28.68 3.86 -16.08
C GLY A 73 -27.59 3.00 -16.73
N TYR A 74 -26.54 2.62 -16.00
CA TYR A 74 -25.47 1.75 -16.53
C TYR A 74 -25.81 0.27 -16.36
N GLN A 75 -25.47 -0.54 -17.38
CA GLN A 75 -25.20 -1.96 -17.15
C GLN A 75 -23.87 -2.13 -16.43
N THR A 76 -23.81 -3.08 -15.51
CA THR A 76 -22.63 -3.33 -14.67
C THR A 76 -22.24 -4.79 -14.70
N VAL A 77 -20.94 -5.04 -14.54
CA VAL A 77 -20.32 -6.36 -14.54
C VAL A 77 -19.39 -6.46 -13.35
N PHE A 78 -19.44 -7.58 -12.66
CA PHE A 78 -18.55 -7.91 -11.56
C PHE A 78 -17.65 -9.07 -11.98
N VAL A 79 -16.35 -8.92 -11.76
CA VAL A 79 -15.37 -9.97 -12.04
C VAL A 79 -14.88 -10.60 -10.74
N GLN A 80 -14.44 -11.85 -10.81
CA GLN A 80 -13.76 -12.53 -9.72
C GLN A 80 -12.33 -12.87 -10.12
N LEU A 81 -11.37 -12.13 -9.56
CA LEU A 81 -9.94 -12.42 -9.71
C LEU A 81 -9.50 -13.53 -8.76
N HIS A 82 -8.23 -13.93 -8.78
CA HIS A 82 -7.72 -14.98 -7.87
C HIS A 82 -8.01 -14.67 -6.40
N ASP A 83 -7.92 -13.39 -6.03
CA ASP A 83 -8.22 -12.86 -4.69
C ASP A 83 -9.59 -13.24 -4.14
N SER A 84 -10.58 -13.45 -5.03
CA SER A 84 -11.96 -13.77 -4.64
C SER A 84 -12.13 -15.10 -3.92
N ALA A 85 -11.16 -16.02 -4.08
CA ALA A 85 -11.17 -17.32 -3.42
C ALA A 85 -10.88 -17.21 -1.91
N GLY A 86 -10.41 -16.06 -1.42
CA GLY A 86 -10.16 -15.81 0.00
C GLY A 86 -8.94 -16.54 0.58
N ASN A 87 -8.05 -17.07 -0.26
CA ASN A 87 -6.85 -17.81 0.13
C ASN A 87 -5.54 -17.07 -0.17
N GLY A 88 -5.60 -15.74 -0.31
CA GLY A 88 -4.46 -14.87 -0.60
C GLY A 88 -4.72 -13.98 -1.81
N SER A 89 -3.67 -13.26 -2.23
CA SER A 89 -3.70 -12.41 -3.42
C SER A 89 -2.63 -12.84 -4.42
N ALA A 90 -2.98 -12.85 -5.70
CA ALA A 90 -2.06 -13.20 -6.79
C ALA A 90 -1.31 -11.98 -7.32
N SER A 91 -0.27 -12.19 -8.13
CA SER A 91 0.46 -11.09 -8.78
C SER A 91 -0.43 -10.29 -9.73
N GLN A 92 -0.02 -9.05 -10.05
CA GLN A 92 -0.70 -8.24 -11.06
C GLN A 92 -0.68 -8.87 -12.45
N TYR A 93 0.34 -9.67 -12.76
CA TYR A 93 0.43 -10.36 -14.04
C TYR A 93 -0.54 -11.55 -14.13
N ASP A 94 -0.72 -12.32 -13.06
CA ASP A 94 -1.66 -13.45 -13.05
C ASP A 94 -3.10 -12.96 -13.07
N ASN A 95 -3.43 -11.99 -12.20
CA ASN A 95 -4.74 -11.35 -12.20
C ASN A 95 -5.01 -10.62 -13.53
N GLY A 96 -4.00 -9.95 -14.10
CA GLY A 96 -4.14 -9.27 -15.39
C GLY A 96 -4.43 -10.25 -16.53
N ARG A 97 -3.79 -11.43 -16.53
CA ARG A 97 -4.07 -12.47 -17.53
C ARG A 97 -5.49 -13.00 -17.41
N LEU A 98 -5.93 -13.29 -16.19
CA LEU A 98 -7.28 -13.78 -15.90
C LEU A 98 -8.33 -12.72 -16.31
N LEU A 99 -8.10 -11.47 -15.92
CA LEU A 99 -8.95 -10.34 -16.28
C LEU A 99 -9.02 -10.12 -17.80
N ALA A 100 -7.91 -10.27 -18.52
CA ALA A 100 -7.90 -10.15 -19.98
C ALA A 100 -8.81 -11.19 -20.66
N SER A 101 -8.83 -12.43 -20.14
CA SER A 101 -9.75 -13.47 -20.61
C SER A 101 -11.21 -13.08 -20.35
N MET A 102 -11.52 -12.63 -19.14
CA MET A 102 -12.89 -12.20 -18.80
C MET A 102 -13.33 -11.00 -19.63
N LEU A 103 -12.48 -9.98 -19.83
CA LEU A 103 -12.81 -8.80 -20.63
C LEU A 103 -13.14 -9.14 -22.09
N LYS A 104 -12.48 -10.15 -22.65
CA LYS A 104 -12.81 -10.66 -23.99
C LYS A 104 -14.22 -11.27 -24.02
N ASP A 105 -14.55 -12.11 -23.04
CA ASP A 105 -15.85 -12.78 -22.96
C ASP A 105 -16.98 -11.77 -22.64
N ILE A 106 -16.70 -10.81 -21.76
CA ILE A 106 -17.60 -9.70 -21.43
C ILE A 106 -17.87 -8.85 -22.68
N SER A 107 -16.83 -8.44 -23.40
CA SER A 107 -17.02 -7.66 -24.63
C SER A 107 -17.83 -8.44 -25.66
N LYS A 108 -17.58 -9.74 -25.82
CA LYS A 108 -18.39 -10.61 -26.69
C LYS A 108 -19.86 -10.69 -26.24
N HIS A 109 -20.12 -10.72 -24.94
CA HIS A 109 -21.49 -10.71 -24.40
C HIS A 109 -22.23 -9.41 -24.77
N PHE A 110 -21.53 -8.28 -24.83
CA PHE A 110 -22.05 -7.00 -25.29
C PHE A 110 -21.80 -6.76 -26.79
N ASP A 111 -21.94 -7.80 -27.62
CA ASP A 111 -21.84 -7.71 -29.08
C ASP A 111 -20.53 -7.08 -29.63
N GLY A 112 -19.43 -7.21 -28.88
CA GLY A 112 -18.12 -6.66 -29.22
C GLY A 112 -17.92 -5.21 -28.78
N GLU A 113 -18.84 -4.63 -28.01
CA GLU A 113 -18.67 -3.28 -27.46
C GLU A 113 -17.51 -3.21 -26.47
N LYS A 114 -16.88 -2.03 -26.43
CA LYS A 114 -15.90 -1.70 -25.40
C LYS A 114 -16.60 -1.40 -24.09
N VAL A 115 -16.04 -1.87 -22.98
CA VAL A 115 -16.48 -1.54 -21.63
C VAL A 115 -15.61 -0.45 -21.00
N ASN A 116 -16.09 0.16 -19.92
CA ASN A 116 -15.27 1.01 -19.04
C ASN A 116 -15.00 0.29 -17.73
N ILE A 117 -13.88 0.61 -17.07
CA ILE A 117 -13.46 -0.03 -15.82
C ILE A 117 -13.46 0.98 -14.68
N ILE A 118 -13.98 0.57 -13.52
CA ILE A 118 -13.67 1.18 -12.22
C ILE A 118 -12.90 0.13 -11.42
N ALA A 119 -11.66 0.46 -11.06
CA ALA A 119 -10.76 -0.41 -10.32
C ALA A 119 -10.38 0.22 -8.98
N HIS A 120 -10.33 -0.56 -7.91
CA HIS A 120 -9.92 -0.10 -6.58
C HIS A 120 -8.60 -0.74 -6.16
N SER A 121 -7.72 0.05 -5.51
CA SER A 121 -6.49 -0.46 -4.92
C SER A 121 -5.66 -1.29 -5.93
N LYS A 122 -5.21 -2.49 -5.57
CA LYS A 122 -4.46 -3.42 -6.45
C LYS A 122 -5.14 -3.71 -7.79
N GLY A 123 -6.46 -3.58 -7.90
CA GLY A 123 -7.20 -3.74 -9.16
C GLY A 123 -6.73 -2.80 -10.27
N GLY A 124 -6.10 -1.67 -9.93
CA GLY A 124 -5.50 -0.75 -10.90
C GLY A 124 -4.31 -1.36 -11.64
N PRO A 125 -3.21 -1.75 -10.95
CA PRO A 125 -2.12 -2.51 -11.54
C PRO A 125 -2.57 -3.79 -12.26
N ASP A 126 -3.53 -4.53 -11.70
CA ASP A 126 -4.10 -5.74 -12.34
C ASP A 126 -4.76 -5.40 -13.69
N THR A 127 -5.53 -4.31 -13.72
CA THR A 127 -6.14 -3.79 -14.96
C THR A 127 -5.08 -3.37 -15.96
N GLN A 128 -4.04 -2.63 -15.54
CA GLN A 128 -2.95 -2.25 -16.45
C GLN A 128 -2.25 -3.47 -17.05
N ALA A 129 -1.99 -4.51 -16.25
CA ALA A 129 -1.40 -5.74 -16.76
C ALA A 129 -2.28 -6.38 -17.85
N ALA A 130 -3.60 -6.48 -17.61
CA ALA A 130 -4.55 -6.99 -18.60
C ALA A 130 -4.50 -6.22 -19.92
N LEU A 131 -4.59 -4.88 -19.85
CA LEU A 131 -4.71 -4.03 -21.04
C LEU A 131 -3.38 -3.93 -21.80
N VAL A 132 -2.28 -3.75 -21.08
CA VAL A 132 -0.97 -3.47 -21.67
C VAL A 132 -0.28 -4.74 -22.14
N HIS A 133 -0.21 -5.77 -21.29
CA HIS A 133 0.61 -6.96 -21.52
C HIS A 133 -0.17 -8.15 -22.08
N TYR A 134 -1.49 -8.21 -21.87
CA TYR A 134 -2.35 -9.33 -22.29
C TYR A 134 -3.39 -8.96 -23.36
N GLY A 135 -3.19 -7.83 -24.05
CA GLY A 135 -3.94 -7.49 -25.27
C GLY A 135 -5.40 -7.10 -25.06
N ALA A 136 -5.84 -6.91 -23.80
CA ALA A 136 -7.23 -6.55 -23.51
C ALA A 136 -7.55 -5.06 -23.76
N HIS A 137 -6.56 -4.25 -24.16
CA HIS A 137 -6.77 -2.83 -24.52
C HIS A 137 -7.89 -2.63 -25.55
N GLN A 138 -8.13 -3.62 -26.42
CA GLN A 138 -9.13 -3.58 -27.48
C GLN A 138 -10.57 -3.70 -26.94
N TYR A 139 -10.77 -4.27 -25.76
CA TYR A 139 -12.09 -4.49 -25.14
C TYR A 139 -12.49 -3.36 -24.19
N VAL A 140 -11.59 -2.41 -23.93
CA VAL A 140 -11.79 -1.35 -22.94
C VAL A 140 -11.68 0.03 -23.60
N GLY A 141 -12.49 0.97 -23.12
CA GLY A 141 -12.39 2.39 -23.46
C GLY A 141 -11.55 3.14 -22.43
N ARG A 142 -12.12 3.30 -21.23
CA ARG A 142 -11.60 4.14 -20.16
C ARG A 142 -11.48 3.37 -18.86
N VAL A 143 -10.48 3.73 -18.05
CA VAL A 143 -10.20 3.13 -16.75
C VAL A 143 -10.15 4.23 -15.69
N ILE A 144 -10.88 4.03 -14.60
CA ILE A 144 -10.81 4.88 -13.40
C ILE A 144 -10.22 4.05 -12.28
N THR A 145 -9.11 4.50 -11.71
CA THR A 145 -8.46 3.83 -10.59
C THR A 145 -8.65 4.63 -9.30
N LEU A 146 -9.17 3.98 -8.27
CA LEU A 146 -9.45 4.56 -6.96
C LEU A 146 -8.37 4.08 -5.98
N ALA A 147 -7.49 4.99 -5.55
CA ALA A 147 -6.40 4.70 -4.60
C ALA A 147 -5.48 3.54 -5.01
N SER A 148 -5.24 3.35 -6.31
CA SER A 148 -4.43 2.24 -6.80
C SER A 148 -2.94 2.47 -6.61
N PRO A 149 -2.17 1.59 -5.94
CA PRO A 149 -0.74 1.76 -5.68
C PRO A 149 0.10 1.47 -6.94
N HIS A 150 0.03 2.33 -7.95
CA HIS A 150 0.74 2.17 -9.23
C HIS A 150 2.26 2.19 -9.08
N HIS A 151 2.77 2.82 -8.01
CA HIS A 151 4.19 2.81 -7.65
C HIS A 151 4.46 2.04 -6.34
N GLY A 152 3.53 1.18 -5.92
CA GLY A 152 3.66 0.33 -4.73
C GLY A 152 3.20 0.98 -3.43
N SER A 153 3.36 0.25 -2.33
CA SER A 153 3.02 0.71 -0.98
C SER A 153 4.19 0.43 -0.03
N ASN A 154 4.59 1.43 0.76
CA ASN A 154 5.63 1.24 1.77
C ASN A 154 5.19 0.32 2.91
N LEU A 155 3.89 0.02 3.05
CA LEU A 155 3.44 -1.06 3.91
C LEU A 155 3.88 -2.42 3.34
N ALA A 156 3.77 -2.65 2.01
CA ALA A 156 4.30 -3.87 1.39
C ALA A 156 5.83 -4.01 1.62
N ASP A 157 6.57 -2.90 1.55
CA ASP A 157 7.98 -2.88 1.95
C ASP A 157 8.15 -3.26 3.44
N LEU A 158 7.29 -2.76 4.34
CA LEU A 158 7.31 -3.15 5.75
C LEU A 158 7.12 -4.66 5.93
N ALA A 159 6.10 -5.27 5.31
CA ALA A 159 5.85 -6.73 5.46
C ALA A 159 6.98 -7.62 4.98
N TYR A 160 7.87 -7.13 4.11
CA TYR A 160 9.03 -7.86 3.62
C TYR A 160 10.35 -7.41 4.28
N SER A 161 10.28 -6.48 5.24
CA SER A 161 11.45 -5.94 5.94
C SER A 161 12.08 -6.93 6.90
N TRP A 162 13.32 -6.62 7.31
CA TRP A 162 14.04 -7.39 8.31
C TRP A 162 13.24 -7.60 9.60
N TYR A 163 12.62 -6.53 10.11
CA TYR A 163 11.93 -6.56 11.41
C TYR A 163 10.51 -7.11 11.36
N ALA A 164 9.82 -7.06 10.22
CA ALA A 164 8.43 -7.54 10.12
C ALA A 164 8.22 -8.76 9.23
N GLY A 165 9.21 -9.17 8.43
CA GLY A 165 9.10 -10.25 7.45
C GLY A 165 8.61 -11.57 8.02
N TRP A 166 9.06 -11.88 9.23
CA TRP A 166 8.69 -13.09 9.95
C TRP A 166 7.24 -13.05 10.47
N LEU A 167 6.78 -11.90 11.01
CA LEU A 167 5.37 -11.69 11.40
C LEU A 167 4.47 -11.73 10.15
N GLY A 168 4.93 -11.12 9.05
CA GLY A 168 4.28 -11.22 7.75
C GLY A 168 4.14 -12.66 7.27
N SER A 169 5.18 -13.48 7.44
CA SER A 169 5.15 -14.91 7.10
C SER A 169 4.16 -15.68 7.98
N LEU A 170 4.22 -15.46 9.30
CA LEU A 170 3.35 -16.12 10.28
C LEU A 170 1.86 -15.82 10.03
N LEU A 171 1.56 -14.60 9.59
CA LEU A 171 0.19 -14.14 9.31
C LEU A 171 -0.24 -14.34 7.84
N GLY A 172 0.57 -15.01 7.01
CA GLY A 172 0.26 -15.24 5.60
C GLY A 172 0.21 -13.98 4.74
N GLN A 173 0.86 -12.88 5.16
CA GLN A 173 0.89 -11.62 4.42
C GLN A 173 1.98 -11.59 3.34
N LYS A 174 2.92 -12.54 3.35
CA LYS A 174 3.88 -12.76 2.26
C LYS A 174 3.25 -13.59 1.13
N ASP A 175 2.23 -13.03 0.50
CA ASP A 175 1.63 -13.57 -0.73
C ASP A 175 2.15 -12.82 -1.97
N ASP A 176 1.86 -13.35 -3.16
CA ASP A 176 2.29 -12.77 -4.46
C ASP A 176 1.71 -11.38 -4.68
N GLY A 177 0.51 -11.12 -4.15
CA GLY A 177 -0.12 -9.81 -4.19
C GLY A 177 0.64 -8.77 -3.38
N THR A 178 0.98 -9.04 -2.12
CA THR A 178 1.82 -8.15 -1.29
C THR A 178 3.20 -8.00 -1.91
N TYR A 179 3.81 -9.09 -2.39
CA TYR A 179 5.10 -9.03 -3.08
C TYR A 179 5.06 -8.07 -4.27
N SER A 180 4.00 -8.17 -5.09
CA SER A 180 3.83 -7.32 -6.26
C SER A 180 3.73 -5.83 -5.93
N LEU A 181 3.21 -5.50 -4.74
CA LEU A 181 2.98 -4.12 -4.31
C LEU A 181 4.18 -3.48 -3.62
N GLN A 182 5.30 -4.20 -3.42
CA GLN A 182 6.55 -3.59 -2.99
C GLN A 182 6.98 -2.48 -3.97
N VAL A 183 7.51 -1.37 -3.46
CA VAL A 183 7.86 -0.20 -4.28
C VAL A 183 8.87 -0.56 -5.37
N GLY A 184 9.88 -1.37 -5.06
CA GLY A 184 10.85 -1.84 -6.05
C GLY A 184 10.21 -2.72 -7.13
N LYS A 185 9.24 -3.57 -6.77
CA LYS A 185 8.53 -4.39 -7.75
C LYS A 185 7.64 -3.56 -8.67
N MET A 186 6.97 -2.55 -8.12
CA MET A 186 6.16 -1.64 -8.92
C MET A 186 7.03 -0.72 -9.79
N ALA A 187 8.22 -0.32 -9.34
CA ALA A 187 9.18 0.40 -10.20
C ALA A 187 9.61 -0.45 -11.41
N GLU A 188 9.90 -1.74 -11.21
CA GLU A 188 10.11 -2.67 -12.33
C GLU A 188 8.88 -2.73 -13.25
N PHE A 189 7.69 -2.87 -12.68
CA PHE A 189 6.43 -2.86 -13.44
C PHE A 189 6.24 -1.57 -14.25
N ARG A 190 6.53 -0.38 -13.68
CA ARG A 190 6.50 0.90 -14.39
C ARG A 190 7.46 0.90 -15.57
N SER A 191 8.70 0.43 -15.35
CA SER A 191 9.76 0.43 -16.36
C SER A 191 9.39 -0.36 -17.63
N VAL A 192 8.61 -1.45 -17.49
CA VAL A 192 8.17 -2.28 -18.63
C VAL A 192 6.78 -1.92 -19.14
N THR A 193 5.96 -1.22 -18.34
CA THR A 193 4.56 -0.92 -18.68
C THR A 193 4.40 0.45 -19.32
N ASP A 194 5.06 1.48 -18.79
CA ASP A 194 4.74 2.87 -19.14
C ASP A 194 5.17 3.24 -20.58
N ASN A 195 6.25 2.60 -21.05
CA ASN A 195 6.75 2.73 -22.42
C ASN A 195 6.27 1.62 -23.37
N HIS A 196 5.41 0.71 -22.90
CA HIS A 196 4.87 -0.33 -23.77
C HIS A 196 3.96 0.26 -24.85
N ILE A 197 3.96 -0.32 -26.06
CA ILE A 197 3.16 0.17 -27.20
C ILE A 197 1.64 0.23 -26.93
N ASN A 198 1.17 -0.51 -25.93
CA ASN A 198 -0.23 -0.55 -25.53
C ASN A 198 -0.58 0.39 -24.37
N SER A 199 0.39 1.04 -23.70
CA SER A 199 0.15 1.81 -22.46
C SER A 199 -0.80 3.00 -22.66
N ARG A 200 -0.84 3.54 -23.87
CA ARG A 200 -1.67 4.70 -24.24
C ARG A 200 -2.84 4.35 -25.16
N LYS A 201 -3.17 3.07 -25.33
CA LYS A 201 -4.33 2.63 -26.14
C LYS A 201 -5.67 2.77 -25.42
N ASN A 202 -5.64 3.06 -24.12
CA ASN A 202 -6.80 3.33 -23.27
C ASN A 202 -6.60 4.65 -22.51
N MET A 203 -7.69 5.30 -22.10
CA MET A 203 -7.58 6.49 -21.24
C MET A 203 -7.64 6.09 -19.77
N TYR A 204 -6.71 6.61 -18.98
CA TYR A 204 -6.65 6.39 -17.54
C TYR A 204 -7.00 7.66 -16.77
N PHE A 205 -7.76 7.47 -15.70
CA PHE A 205 -8.10 8.50 -14.73
C PHE A 205 -7.77 8.01 -13.32
N THR A 206 -7.10 8.83 -12.52
CA THR A 206 -6.71 8.45 -11.16
C THR A 206 -7.41 9.31 -10.11
N VAL A 207 -7.77 8.70 -8.99
CA VAL A 207 -8.39 9.33 -7.83
C VAL A 207 -7.61 8.92 -6.58
N ALA A 208 -7.36 9.87 -5.68
CA ALA A 208 -6.59 9.65 -4.46
C ALA A 208 -7.35 10.15 -3.21
N GLY A 209 -7.08 9.50 -2.08
CA GLY A 209 -7.49 9.95 -0.75
C GLY A 209 -6.29 10.42 0.07
N MET A 210 -6.53 11.22 1.11
CA MET A 210 -5.50 11.58 2.10
C MET A 210 -5.99 11.44 3.56
N ASN A 211 -7.18 10.85 3.78
CA ASN A 211 -7.67 10.54 5.11
C ASN A 211 -7.14 9.18 5.55
N ARG A 212 -6.65 9.07 6.78
CA ARG A 212 -6.08 7.81 7.30
C ARG A 212 -7.13 6.87 7.90
N GLY A 213 -8.41 7.22 7.81
CA GLY A 213 -9.52 6.46 8.39
C GLY A 213 -9.80 6.78 9.86
N PRO A 214 -10.80 6.11 10.45
CA PRO A 214 -11.23 6.38 11.82
C PRO A 214 -10.11 6.11 12.83
N ALA A 215 -10.05 6.90 13.90
CA ALA A 215 -9.05 6.73 14.95
C ALA A 215 -9.12 5.33 15.58
N LEU A 216 -7.96 4.81 16.01
CA LEU A 216 -7.82 3.48 16.63
C LEU A 216 -8.32 2.34 15.72
N THR A 217 -8.03 2.43 14.44
CA THR A 217 -8.28 1.37 13.44
C THR A 217 -6.98 0.95 12.74
N ALA A 218 -6.99 -0.22 12.09
CA ALA A 218 -5.83 -0.68 11.32
C ALA A 218 -5.45 0.30 10.20
N LEU A 219 -6.45 0.92 9.57
CA LEU A 219 -6.23 1.93 8.53
C LEU A 219 -5.53 3.18 9.08
N SER A 220 -5.95 3.66 10.27
CA SER A 220 -5.31 4.83 10.91
C SER A 220 -3.85 4.58 11.29
N LEU A 221 -3.51 3.35 11.69
CA LEU A 221 -2.15 2.97 12.05
C LEU A 221 -1.28 2.73 10.81
N GLY A 222 -1.84 2.11 9.77
CA GLY A 222 -1.19 2.04 8.45
C GLY A 222 -0.86 3.43 7.93
N GLY A 223 -1.80 4.37 8.04
CA GLY A 223 -1.60 5.74 7.59
C GLY A 223 -0.61 6.54 8.43
N GLU A 224 -0.54 6.26 9.73
CA GLU A 224 0.52 6.81 10.59
C GLU A 224 1.89 6.33 10.12
N TYR A 225 2.03 5.03 9.82
CA TYR A 225 3.28 4.50 9.25
C TYR A 225 3.65 5.12 7.91
N LEU A 226 2.67 5.26 7.03
CA LEU A 226 2.87 5.85 5.71
C LEU A 226 3.18 7.35 5.76
N SER A 227 2.98 8.03 6.90
CA SER A 227 3.20 9.48 7.01
C SER A 227 4.65 9.90 6.78
N SER A 228 5.62 9.02 7.11
CA SER A 228 7.04 9.22 6.81
C SER A 228 7.36 9.18 5.30
N TYR A 229 6.41 8.72 4.49
CA TYR A 229 6.53 8.59 3.04
C TYR A 229 5.60 9.57 2.28
N GLY A 230 4.94 10.48 3.01
CA GLY A 230 4.06 11.51 2.47
C GLY A 230 2.58 11.31 2.78
N GLU A 231 1.73 12.18 2.22
CA GLU A 231 0.28 12.09 2.33
C GLU A 231 -0.25 10.73 1.85
N ASN A 232 -1.25 10.19 2.52
CA ASN A 232 -1.74 8.83 2.30
C ASN A 232 -3.17 8.64 2.80
N ASP A 233 -3.81 7.59 2.30
CA ASP A 233 -5.18 7.21 2.64
C ASP A 233 -5.29 6.06 3.68
N GLY A 234 -4.19 5.77 4.38
CA GLY A 234 -4.04 4.60 5.26
C GLY A 234 -3.41 3.36 4.60
N LEU A 235 -3.75 3.13 3.32
CA LEU A 235 -3.24 2.17 2.33
C LEU A 235 -1.96 2.52 1.57
N VAL A 236 -2.05 3.69 0.96
CA VAL A 236 -1.32 4.06 -0.24
C VAL A 236 -1.01 5.54 -0.16
N ASN A 237 0.24 5.89 -0.43
CA ASN A 237 0.61 7.30 -0.53
C ASN A 237 0.04 7.94 -1.80
N VAL A 238 -0.34 9.21 -1.72
CA VAL A 238 -0.93 9.98 -2.82
C VAL A 238 -0.04 9.97 -4.07
N TRP A 239 1.28 10.05 -3.90
CA TRP A 239 2.25 9.99 -5.01
C TRP A 239 2.17 8.67 -5.77
N SER A 240 1.93 7.56 -5.08
CA SER A 240 1.85 6.22 -5.67
C SER A 240 0.54 5.98 -6.44
N SER A 241 -0.51 6.76 -6.13
CA SER A 241 -1.81 6.65 -6.81
C SER A 241 -1.89 7.25 -8.21
N LYS A 242 -0.85 7.97 -8.64
CA LYS A 242 -0.79 8.69 -9.91
C LYS A 242 0.07 7.91 -10.91
N ILE A 243 -0.20 8.07 -12.20
CA ILE A 243 0.67 7.59 -13.28
C ILE A 243 0.84 8.70 -14.32
N PRO A 244 2.00 8.81 -15.00
CA PRO A 244 2.32 9.98 -15.81
C PRO A 244 1.36 10.26 -16.98
N TYR A 245 0.81 9.20 -17.60
CA TYR A 245 -0.09 9.31 -18.76
C TYR A 245 -1.59 9.26 -18.41
N ALA A 246 -1.94 9.31 -17.12
CA ALA A 246 -3.32 9.41 -16.70
C ALA A 246 -3.72 10.85 -16.37
N LYS A 247 -4.99 11.18 -16.58
CA LYS A 247 -5.57 12.40 -16.02
C LYS A 247 -5.89 12.16 -14.54
N HIS A 248 -5.15 12.80 -13.64
CA HIS A 248 -5.54 12.82 -12.23
C HIS A 248 -6.80 13.68 -12.05
N LEU A 249 -7.85 13.11 -11.47
CA LEU A 249 -9.13 13.79 -11.29
C LEU A 249 -9.17 14.64 -10.03
N PHE A 250 -8.75 14.07 -8.90
CA PHE A 250 -8.69 14.75 -7.61
C PHE A 250 -7.97 13.92 -6.54
N THR A 251 -7.46 14.63 -5.53
CA THR A 251 -7.09 14.09 -4.21
C THR A 251 -8.06 14.68 -3.19
N ASP A 252 -8.63 13.87 -2.30
CA ASP A 252 -9.65 14.33 -1.33
C ASP A 252 -9.27 14.02 0.12
N SER A 253 -9.36 15.03 0.99
CA SER A 253 -9.02 14.94 2.42
C SER A 253 -10.02 14.21 3.29
N ASN A 254 -11.18 13.88 2.75
CA ASN A 254 -12.20 13.13 3.45
C ASN A 254 -12.21 11.65 3.05
N LEU A 255 -11.41 11.28 2.05
CA LEU A 255 -11.38 9.92 1.53
C LEU A 255 -10.21 9.13 2.11
N ASP A 256 -10.55 8.02 2.75
CA ASP A 256 -9.62 6.99 3.17
C ASP A 256 -9.68 5.80 2.20
N HIS A 257 -8.79 4.82 2.38
CA HIS A 257 -8.69 3.70 1.46
C HIS A 257 -9.98 2.85 1.36
N ASP A 258 -10.88 2.94 2.34
CA ASP A 258 -12.11 2.15 2.42
C ASP A 258 -13.32 2.89 1.85
N ASN A 259 -13.52 4.17 2.18
CA ASN A 259 -14.66 4.93 1.65
C ASN A 259 -14.45 5.47 0.23
N ILE A 260 -13.20 5.48 -0.29
CA ILE A 260 -12.91 5.96 -1.65
C ILE A 260 -13.58 5.11 -2.74
N ARG A 261 -13.87 3.83 -2.44
CA ARG A 261 -14.61 2.93 -3.33
C ARG A 261 -16.13 3.08 -3.25
N MET A 262 -16.65 3.90 -2.34
CA MET A 262 -18.09 4.08 -2.18
C MET A 262 -18.71 5.00 -3.24
N GLY A 263 -19.86 4.62 -3.76
CA GLY A 263 -20.59 5.38 -4.77
C GLY A 263 -20.96 6.78 -4.29
N ALA A 264 -21.53 6.89 -3.08
CA ALA A 264 -21.87 8.18 -2.46
C ALA A 264 -20.67 9.13 -2.34
N SER A 265 -19.46 8.59 -2.20
CA SER A 265 -18.23 9.36 -2.02
C SER A 265 -17.66 9.90 -3.34
N VAL A 266 -17.67 9.07 -4.40
CA VAL A 266 -16.90 9.39 -5.62
C VAL A 266 -17.71 9.37 -6.93
N PHE A 267 -18.84 8.65 -7.00
CA PHE A 267 -19.46 8.31 -8.28
C PHE A 267 -19.85 9.55 -9.10
N SER A 268 -20.47 10.56 -8.47
CA SER A 268 -20.90 11.79 -9.15
C SER A 268 -19.74 12.56 -9.81
N ARG A 269 -18.53 12.43 -9.28
CA ARG A 269 -17.31 13.12 -9.78
C ARG A 269 -16.63 12.34 -10.89
N ILE A 270 -16.81 11.03 -10.93
CA ILE A 270 -16.18 10.14 -11.93
C ILE A 270 -17.13 9.76 -13.09
N GLU A 271 -18.45 9.76 -12.87
CA GLU A 271 -19.47 9.39 -13.86
C GLU A 271 -19.37 10.15 -15.19
N PRO A 272 -19.08 11.48 -15.23
CA PRO A 272 -18.91 12.19 -16.50
C PRO A 272 -17.82 11.59 -17.40
N TYR A 273 -16.82 10.93 -16.82
CA TYR A 273 -15.73 10.27 -17.54
C TYR A 273 -16.10 8.87 -18.01
N LEU A 274 -17.18 8.27 -17.52
CA LEU A 274 -17.65 6.91 -17.85
C LEU A 274 -18.70 6.88 -18.98
N ARG A 275 -19.27 8.02 -19.35
CA ARG A 275 -20.37 8.10 -20.35
C ARG A 275 -20.01 7.67 -21.78
N ARG A 276 -18.72 7.51 -22.07
CA ARG A 276 -18.21 7.17 -23.43
C ARG A 276 -17.02 6.24 -23.30
N THR A 277 -16.77 5.47 -24.35
CA THR A 277 -15.52 4.70 -24.54
C THR A 277 -14.53 5.39 -25.46
N SER A 278 -14.95 6.47 -26.12
CA SER A 278 -14.12 7.20 -27.08
C SER A 278 -12.86 7.76 -26.41
N ILE A 279 -11.76 7.60 -27.14
CA ILE A 279 -10.42 8.13 -26.85
C ILE A 279 -10.10 9.39 -27.67
N ALA A 280 -11.06 9.89 -28.47
CA ALA A 280 -10.85 11.08 -29.30
C ALA A 280 -10.82 12.35 -28.45
N PHE A 281 -9.83 13.22 -28.69
CA PHE A 281 -9.23 14.24 -27.81
C PHE A 281 -8.21 13.69 -26.81
N VAL A 282 -7.12 13.15 -27.36
CA VAL A 282 -5.79 13.36 -26.77
C VAL A 282 -5.26 14.61 -27.48
N PRO A 283 -5.47 15.85 -27.00
CA PRO A 283 -4.55 16.92 -27.39
C PRO A 283 -3.18 16.40 -26.99
N ASP A 284 -2.21 16.37 -27.92
CA ASP A 284 -0.83 15.93 -27.72
C ASP A 284 -0.50 15.88 -26.22
N MET A 285 -0.75 14.72 -25.59
CA MET A 285 -0.36 14.52 -24.21
C MET A 285 1.13 14.39 -24.36
N ASP A 286 1.78 15.53 -24.20
CA ASP A 286 3.19 15.80 -24.45
C ASP A 286 3.95 14.49 -24.70
N ILE A 287 3.99 14.07 -25.97
CA ILE A 287 4.69 12.84 -26.36
C ILE A 287 6.19 12.99 -26.03
N GLN A 288 6.61 14.22 -25.69
CA GLN A 288 7.92 14.60 -25.15
C GLN A 288 7.98 14.70 -23.62
N HIS A 289 7.08 14.10 -22.84
CA HIS A 289 7.45 13.79 -21.46
C HIS A 289 8.55 12.73 -21.54
N ASN A 290 9.80 13.17 -21.37
CA ASN A 290 11.04 12.41 -21.59
C ASN A 290 10.81 10.90 -21.38
N LEU A 291 10.81 10.16 -22.50
CA LEU A 291 10.72 8.69 -22.57
C LEU A 291 11.93 7.98 -21.90
N GLN A 292 12.83 8.78 -21.31
CA GLN A 292 14.01 8.41 -20.54
C GLN A 292 13.93 9.04 -19.13
N GLY A 293 12.77 8.99 -18.48
CA GLY A 293 12.75 9.15 -17.04
C GLY A 293 13.46 7.94 -16.44
N GLU A 294 14.77 8.07 -16.14
CA GLU A 294 15.37 7.23 -15.11
C GLU A 294 14.44 7.24 -13.91
N ASP A 295 14.24 6.10 -13.23
CA ASP A 295 13.43 6.05 -12.01
C ASP A 295 14.06 7.03 -11.01
N GLU A 296 13.49 8.25 -10.92
CA GLU A 296 14.04 9.29 -10.07
C GLU A 296 14.12 8.74 -8.63
N PRO A 297 15.24 8.97 -7.92
CA PRO A 297 15.38 8.49 -6.57
C PRO A 297 14.23 8.97 -5.69
N ILE A 298 13.49 8.03 -5.11
CA ILE A 298 12.40 8.37 -4.22
C ILE A 298 13.03 8.77 -2.89
N THR A 299 12.83 10.02 -2.50
CA THR A 299 13.32 10.56 -1.24
C THR A 299 12.22 10.50 -0.19
N SER A 300 12.49 9.86 0.95
CA SER A 300 11.54 9.70 2.06
C SER A 300 12.16 10.22 3.35
N ALA A 301 11.33 10.75 4.25
CA ALA A 301 11.74 11.43 5.48
C ALA A 301 11.29 10.62 6.70
N PHE A 302 12.24 10.11 7.46
CA PHE A 302 12.00 9.09 8.47
C PHE A 302 12.23 9.63 9.88
N SER A 303 11.19 9.51 10.68
CA SER A 303 11.18 9.81 12.10
C SER A 303 10.63 8.62 12.87
N GLN A 304 11.13 7.43 12.53
CA GLN A 304 10.61 6.19 13.10
C GLN A 304 11.70 5.24 13.56
N THR A 305 11.35 4.42 14.54
CA THR A 305 12.13 3.26 14.98
C THR A 305 11.26 2.03 14.80
N VAL A 306 11.82 0.98 14.19
CA VAL A 306 11.11 -0.28 13.96
C VAL A 306 11.91 -1.41 14.58
N PHE A 307 11.25 -2.28 15.33
CA PHE A 307 11.83 -3.50 15.88
C PHE A 307 10.86 -4.66 15.72
N GLY A 308 11.39 -5.87 15.63
CA GLY A 308 10.60 -7.09 15.66
C GLY A 308 11.51 -8.29 15.81
N GLY A 309 10.94 -9.38 16.32
CA GLY A 309 11.59 -10.66 16.55
C GLY A 309 10.76 -11.52 17.50
N ASP A 310 11.12 -12.78 17.69
CA ASP A 310 10.35 -13.71 18.51
C ASP A 310 10.17 -13.24 19.95
N LEU A 311 9.00 -13.51 20.54
CA LEU A 311 8.77 -13.29 21.97
C LEU A 311 9.11 -14.54 22.77
N GLN A 312 9.97 -14.40 23.76
CA GLN A 312 10.24 -15.48 24.71
C GLN A 312 9.04 -15.72 25.64
N GLN A 313 8.63 -16.97 25.76
CA GLN A 313 7.51 -17.39 26.61
C GLN A 313 7.78 -17.06 28.08
N ASN A 314 6.78 -16.47 28.75
CA ASN A 314 6.77 -16.15 30.18
C ASN A 314 7.93 -15.23 30.65
N ALA A 315 8.65 -14.60 29.73
CA ALA A 315 9.72 -13.63 30.01
C ALA A 315 9.37 -12.25 29.46
N TRP A 316 9.90 -11.20 30.09
CA TRP A 316 9.78 -9.84 29.58
C TRP A 316 10.79 -9.63 28.46
N ASN A 317 10.30 -9.38 27.26
CA ASN A 317 11.07 -8.94 26.11
C ASN A 317 11.03 -7.40 26.09
N GLU A 318 12.19 -6.75 26.06
CA GLU A 318 12.29 -5.29 26.22
C GLU A 318 13.07 -4.63 25.08
N HIS A 319 12.51 -3.56 24.53
CA HIS A 319 13.16 -2.70 23.52
C HIS A 319 13.09 -1.25 23.93
N SER A 320 14.12 -0.49 23.57
CA SER A 320 14.20 0.95 23.88
C SER A 320 14.31 1.77 22.62
N PHE A 321 13.75 2.98 22.65
CA PHE A 321 13.94 3.99 21.62
C PHE A 321 14.09 5.37 22.28
N HIS A 322 14.77 6.28 21.58
CA HIS A 322 15.07 7.61 22.10
C HIS A 322 14.32 8.71 21.35
N VAL A 323 13.78 9.65 22.12
CA VAL A 323 13.03 10.84 21.65
C VAL A 323 13.85 12.09 21.95
N ASP A 324 14.33 12.76 20.91
CA ASP A 324 15.22 13.94 21.02
C ASP A 324 14.46 15.25 21.29
N GLU A 325 13.18 15.28 20.94
CA GLU A 325 12.35 16.47 20.94
C GLU A 325 10.99 16.14 21.52
N ALA A 326 10.41 17.06 22.28
CA ALA A 326 9.08 16.87 22.81
C ALA A 326 8.01 17.10 21.71
N VAL A 327 7.73 16.04 20.95
CA VAL A 327 6.84 16.04 19.76
C VAL A 327 5.70 15.02 19.90
N PRO A 328 4.61 15.15 19.13
CA PRO A 328 3.62 14.09 19.02
C PRO A 328 4.28 12.79 18.56
N GLY A 329 3.81 11.67 19.10
CA GLY A 329 4.25 10.37 18.65
C GLY A 329 3.25 9.27 18.90
N VAL A 330 3.41 8.20 18.12
CA VAL A 330 2.56 7.01 18.11
C VAL A 330 3.46 5.79 18.23
N ILE A 331 3.17 4.97 19.24
CA ILE A 331 3.79 3.66 19.43
C ILE A 331 2.74 2.63 19.07
N THR A 332 3.05 1.73 18.16
CA THR A 332 2.17 0.65 17.74
C THR A 332 2.89 -0.67 17.87
N ILE A 333 2.20 -1.64 18.44
CA ILE A 333 2.71 -2.99 18.63
C ILE A 333 1.72 -3.97 18.04
N TYR A 334 2.20 -4.74 17.08
CA TYR A 334 1.51 -5.87 16.48
C TYR A 334 2.01 -7.12 17.16
N THR A 335 1.14 -8.03 17.54
CA THR A 335 1.50 -9.36 18.05
C THR A 335 0.73 -10.44 17.32
N ALA A 336 1.32 -11.63 17.18
CA ALA A 336 0.62 -12.75 16.53
C ALA A 336 -0.51 -13.30 17.41
N SER A 337 -0.35 -13.28 18.73
CA SER A 337 -1.41 -13.63 19.67
C SER A 337 -2.04 -12.40 20.35
N LYS A 338 -3.27 -12.56 20.84
CA LYS A 338 -4.03 -11.49 21.53
C LYS A 338 -3.63 -11.33 23.00
N ASP A 339 -3.06 -12.36 23.60
CA ASP A 339 -2.84 -12.47 25.06
C ASP A 339 -1.42 -12.02 25.46
N VAL A 340 -0.89 -11.01 24.78
CA VAL A 340 0.41 -10.41 25.11
C VAL A 340 0.21 -9.24 26.06
N GLU A 341 0.86 -9.32 27.23
CA GLU A 341 0.96 -8.21 28.18
C GLU A 341 1.97 -7.19 27.66
N ILE A 342 1.56 -5.92 27.57
CA ILE A 342 2.37 -4.85 26.99
C ILE A 342 2.42 -3.66 27.95
N GLU A 343 3.63 -3.16 28.21
CA GLU A 343 3.87 -1.93 28.96
C GLU A 343 4.78 -0.98 28.17
N VAL A 344 4.41 0.29 28.13
CA VAL A 344 5.30 1.38 27.68
C VAL A 344 5.75 2.16 28.90
N VAL A 345 7.05 2.34 29.08
CA VAL A 345 7.65 3.07 30.21
C VAL A 345 8.28 4.35 29.69
N SER A 346 7.84 5.49 30.24
CA SER A 346 8.40 6.81 29.91
C SER A 346 9.82 7.01 30.49
N PRO A 347 10.56 8.02 30.03
CA PRO A 347 11.84 8.42 30.63
C PRO A 347 11.72 8.76 32.13
N SER A 348 10.59 9.32 32.55
CA SER A 348 10.24 9.56 33.96
C SER A 348 9.84 8.31 34.76
N ASN A 349 9.92 7.11 34.16
CA ASN A 349 9.51 5.83 34.73
C ASN A 349 8.00 5.68 34.99
N GLU A 350 7.16 6.50 34.35
CA GLU A 350 5.71 6.29 34.33
C GLU A 350 5.38 5.10 33.42
N ARG A 351 4.50 4.21 33.87
CA ARG A 351 4.04 3.06 33.09
C ARG A 351 2.71 3.38 32.43
N HIS A 352 2.62 3.10 31.14
CA HIS A 352 1.45 3.31 30.32
C HIS A 352 1.00 1.99 29.70
N SER A 353 -0.30 1.72 29.77
CA SER A 353 -0.94 0.66 28.99
C SER A 353 -1.28 1.17 27.59
N LEU A 354 -1.32 0.25 26.62
CA LEU A 354 -1.74 0.56 25.26
C LEU A 354 -3.24 0.29 25.09
N SER A 355 -3.85 1.01 24.15
CA SER A 355 -5.22 0.77 23.74
C SER A 355 -5.26 -0.24 22.59
N PRO A 356 -6.09 -1.29 22.66
CA PRO A 356 -6.35 -2.13 21.49
C PRO A 356 -7.09 -1.32 20.41
N ILE A 357 -6.92 -1.70 19.15
CA ILE A 357 -7.70 -1.12 18.06
C ILE A 357 -9.06 -1.78 17.89
N ALA A 358 -9.97 -1.07 17.22
CA ALA A 358 -11.18 -1.66 16.69
C ALA A 358 -10.85 -2.60 15.52
N HIS A 359 -11.27 -3.86 15.62
CA HIS A 359 -11.21 -4.83 14.54
C HIS A 359 -12.56 -4.90 13.83
N THR A 360 -12.54 -4.96 12.49
CA THR A 360 -13.75 -5.18 11.68
C THR A 360 -13.89 -6.67 11.36
N ALA A 361 -15.10 -7.10 11.00
CA ALA A 361 -15.37 -8.51 10.70
C ALA A 361 -14.62 -9.00 9.44
N LYS A 362 -14.40 -8.13 8.45
CA LYS A 362 -13.70 -8.47 7.19
C LYS A 362 -12.20 -8.22 7.26
N ASN A 363 -11.80 -7.15 7.97
CA ASN A 363 -10.41 -6.76 8.22
C ASN A 363 -9.60 -6.65 6.91
N GLU A 364 -10.24 -6.17 5.83
CA GLU A 364 -9.65 -6.03 4.48
C GLU A 364 -8.63 -4.88 4.43
N THR A 365 -8.85 -3.87 5.26
CA THR A 365 -8.00 -2.68 5.43
C THR A 365 -6.84 -2.89 6.41
N SER A 366 -6.74 -4.07 7.03
CA SER A 366 -5.62 -4.39 7.92
C SER A 366 -4.46 -4.96 7.14
N PHE A 367 -3.32 -4.28 7.21
CA PHE A 367 -2.13 -4.71 6.50
C PHE A 367 -1.51 -6.00 7.08
N PHE A 368 -1.48 -6.16 8.40
CA PHE A 368 -1.11 -7.42 9.06
C PHE A 368 -2.36 -8.17 9.52
N LYS A 369 -3.16 -8.64 8.56
CA LYS A 369 -4.41 -9.36 8.86
C LYS A 369 -4.14 -10.57 9.77
N GLY A 370 -4.81 -10.60 10.91
CA GLY A 370 -4.65 -11.64 11.94
C GLY A 370 -3.83 -11.21 13.15
N ALA A 371 -3.04 -10.13 13.07
CA ALA A 371 -2.35 -9.57 14.22
C ALA A 371 -3.33 -8.98 15.25
N ALA A 372 -3.01 -9.15 16.53
CA ALA A 372 -3.52 -8.27 17.57
C ALA A 372 -2.72 -6.97 17.54
N ILE A 373 -3.40 -5.83 17.62
CA ILE A 373 -2.74 -4.52 17.48
C ILE A 373 -3.12 -3.64 18.67
N GLN A 374 -2.10 -3.13 19.35
CA GLN A 374 -2.24 -2.19 20.44
C GLN A 374 -1.44 -0.92 20.13
N THR A 375 -1.94 0.23 20.53
CA THR A 375 -1.31 1.53 20.26
C THR A 375 -1.33 2.45 21.47
N PHE A 376 -0.30 3.30 21.56
CA PHE A 376 -0.19 4.39 22.50
C PHE A 376 0.14 5.67 21.75
N LYS A 377 -0.74 6.66 21.86
CA LYS A 377 -0.57 7.97 21.23
C LYS A 377 -0.44 9.04 22.32
N LYS A 378 0.57 9.90 22.19
CA LYS A 378 0.74 11.06 23.07
C LYS A 378 0.95 12.31 22.21
N SER A 379 0.25 13.39 22.55
CA SER A 379 0.38 14.68 21.85
C SER A 379 1.77 15.30 22.03
N LYS A 380 2.47 14.90 23.08
CA LYS A 380 3.84 15.31 23.39
C LYS A 380 4.54 14.19 24.15
N LEU A 381 5.39 13.42 23.48
CA LEU A 381 6.26 12.47 24.14
C LEU A 381 7.32 13.23 24.96
N GLU A 382 7.66 12.65 26.10
CA GLU A 382 8.77 13.09 26.94
C GLU A 382 10.09 12.84 26.21
N MET A 383 11.02 13.79 26.30
CA MET A 383 12.38 13.60 25.78
C MET A 383 13.12 12.57 26.62
N GLY A 384 13.91 11.72 25.96
CA GLY A 384 14.68 10.68 26.61
C GLY A 384 14.36 9.28 26.10
N THR A 385 14.82 8.28 26.85
CA THR A 385 14.70 6.87 26.50
C THR A 385 13.36 6.30 26.98
N TRP A 386 12.54 5.90 26.03
CA TRP A 386 11.32 5.13 26.26
C TRP A 386 11.62 3.63 26.18
N ARG A 387 10.92 2.83 26.97
CA ARG A 387 11.02 1.36 26.95
C ARG A 387 9.69 0.72 26.66
N VAL A 388 9.70 -0.31 25.82
CA VAL A 388 8.53 -1.15 25.51
C VAL A 388 8.82 -2.54 26.01
N ARG A 389 7.94 -3.07 26.86
CA ARG A 389 8.07 -4.38 27.49
C ARG A 389 6.89 -5.24 27.07
N MET A 390 7.17 -6.45 26.62
CA MET A 390 6.17 -7.40 26.13
C MET A 390 6.37 -8.77 26.78
N LYS A 391 5.29 -9.40 27.22
CA LYS A 391 5.32 -10.74 27.82
C LYS A 391 4.16 -11.57 27.28
N THR A 392 4.50 -12.70 26.66
CA THR A 392 3.54 -13.66 26.11
C THR A 392 3.48 -14.92 26.98
N LYS A 393 2.33 -15.57 27.00
CA LYS A 393 2.16 -16.94 27.54
C LYS A 393 2.31 -18.01 26.46
N SER A 394 2.25 -17.63 25.19
CA SER A 394 2.36 -18.52 24.04
C SER A 394 3.80 -19.00 23.87
N LEU A 395 3.97 -20.27 23.46
CA LEU A 395 5.29 -20.86 23.21
C LEU A 395 5.96 -20.27 21.96
N LEU A 396 5.15 -19.97 20.94
CA LEU A 396 5.55 -19.32 19.71
C LEU A 396 4.69 -18.07 19.57
N ASP A 397 5.32 -16.91 19.64
CA ASP A 397 4.65 -15.64 19.46
C ASP A 397 5.59 -14.61 18.86
N ALA A 398 4.96 -13.59 18.29
CA ALA A 398 5.61 -12.62 17.47
C ALA A 398 5.32 -11.19 17.85
N TYR A 399 6.24 -10.26 17.58
CA TYR A 399 5.92 -8.84 17.64
C TYR A 399 6.55 -7.97 16.54
N LEU A 400 5.84 -6.91 16.17
CA LEU A 400 6.40 -5.78 15.44
C LEU A 400 6.09 -4.52 16.25
N LEU A 401 7.12 -3.78 16.61
CA LEU A 401 7.06 -2.48 17.26
C LEU A 401 7.40 -1.41 16.22
N THR A 402 6.51 -0.44 16.05
CA THR A 402 6.79 0.80 15.31
C THR A 402 6.59 1.97 16.24
N ALA A 403 7.62 2.80 16.43
CA ALA A 403 7.53 4.05 17.16
C ALA A 403 7.79 5.21 16.20
N GLN A 404 6.79 6.06 16.00
CA GLN A 404 6.80 7.17 15.05
C GLN A 404 6.65 8.51 15.76
N PHE A 405 7.38 9.50 15.27
CA PHE A 405 7.49 10.81 15.88
C PHE A 405 7.41 11.89 14.81
N ASN A 406 6.83 13.04 15.14
CA ASN A 406 6.83 14.18 14.23
C ASN A 406 8.06 15.06 14.47
N GLU A 407 9.25 14.52 14.20
CA GLU A 407 10.51 15.27 14.28
C GLU A 407 10.53 16.40 13.25
N ARG A 408 11.11 17.55 13.60
CA ARG A 408 11.16 18.72 12.72
C ARG A 408 12.05 18.50 11.51
N ASP A 409 13.19 17.85 11.76
CA ASP A 409 14.26 17.65 10.79
C ASP A 409 14.60 16.14 10.72
N PRO A 410 13.80 15.35 9.98
CA PRO A 410 13.98 13.91 9.86
C PRO A 410 15.22 13.52 9.05
N ILE A 411 15.71 12.29 9.29
CA ILE A 411 16.69 11.66 8.40
C ILE A 411 15.99 11.34 7.08
N THR A 412 16.66 11.64 5.96
CA THR A 412 16.13 11.31 4.63
C THR A 412 16.92 10.17 4.00
N LEU A 413 16.21 9.25 3.34
CA LEU A 413 16.76 8.23 2.46
C LEU A 413 16.33 8.54 1.04
N SER A 414 17.29 8.61 0.13
CA SER A 414 17.06 8.68 -1.31
C SER A 414 17.59 7.41 -1.95
N MET A 415 16.69 6.67 -2.61
CA MET A 415 17.04 5.42 -3.28
C MET A 415 16.13 5.22 -4.51
N PRO A 416 16.69 4.80 -5.65
CA PRO A 416 15.90 4.42 -6.83
C PRO A 416 15.00 3.22 -6.54
N GLY A 417 13.89 3.12 -7.29
CA GLY A 417 12.99 1.96 -7.23
C GLY A 417 13.54 0.75 -7.99
N LYS A 418 14.27 0.98 -9.09
CA LYS A 418 14.90 -0.04 -9.93
C LYS A 418 16.32 0.42 -10.32
N VAL A 419 17.28 -0.50 -10.32
CA VAL A 419 18.67 -0.25 -10.70
C VAL A 419 19.31 -1.46 -11.35
N LYS A 420 20.43 -1.23 -12.05
CA LYS A 420 21.39 -2.29 -12.35
C LYS A 420 22.30 -2.51 -11.14
N GLN A 421 22.82 -3.72 -10.96
CA GLN A 421 23.67 -4.09 -9.82
C GLN A 421 24.84 -3.12 -9.58
N LYS A 422 25.50 -2.66 -10.65
CA LYS A 422 26.62 -1.73 -10.57
C LYS A 422 26.25 -0.32 -10.08
N ASP A 423 24.98 0.04 -10.17
CA ASP A 423 24.45 1.37 -9.84
C ASP A 423 23.56 1.31 -8.57
N ALA A 424 23.63 0.20 -7.81
CA ALA A 424 22.81 -0.04 -6.62
C ALA A 424 23.29 0.76 -5.40
N GLU A 425 23.14 2.07 -5.47
CA GLU A 425 23.53 3.02 -4.42
C GLU A 425 22.31 3.62 -3.70
N PHE A 426 22.54 4.08 -2.47
CA PHE A 426 21.57 4.86 -1.72
C PHE A 426 22.26 6.03 -1.02
N PHE A 427 21.49 7.11 -0.79
CA PHE A 427 21.96 8.33 -0.15
C PHE A 427 21.16 8.61 1.10
N ILE A 428 21.84 8.91 2.20
CA ILE A 428 21.23 9.31 3.46
C ILE A 428 21.68 10.74 3.77
N LYS A 429 20.71 11.62 4.02
CA LYS A 429 20.98 12.95 4.55
C LYS A 429 20.41 13.08 5.95
N LYS A 430 21.29 13.45 6.87
CA LYS A 430 21.04 13.67 8.29
C LYS A 430 21.23 15.16 8.59
N PRO A 431 20.18 15.89 8.96
CA PRO A 431 20.32 17.31 9.25
C PRO A 431 21.07 17.54 10.59
N LEU A 432 21.96 18.54 10.65
CA LEU A 432 22.76 18.85 11.85
C LEU A 432 22.00 19.62 12.95
N ASN A 433 20.83 20.22 12.63
CA ASN A 433 19.96 20.95 13.56
C ASN A 433 20.68 21.97 14.46
N GLY A 434 21.75 22.60 13.97
CA GLY A 434 22.56 23.55 14.74
C GLY A 434 23.38 22.94 15.88
N LYS A 435 23.39 21.61 16.04
CA LYS A 435 24.24 20.91 17.01
C LYS A 435 25.69 20.96 16.52
N LYS A 436 26.56 21.63 17.30
CA LYS A 436 28.02 21.72 17.04
C LYS A 436 28.77 20.44 17.43
N GLU A 437 28.13 19.53 18.15
CA GLU A 437 28.77 18.30 18.65
C GLU A 437 28.89 17.23 17.57
N GLN A 438 30.04 16.55 17.58
CA GLN A 438 30.27 15.37 16.76
C GLN A 438 29.47 14.20 17.34
N VAL A 439 28.31 13.91 16.76
CA VAL A 439 27.56 12.68 17.03
C VAL A 439 28.18 11.57 16.20
N LEU A 440 28.59 10.46 16.83
CA LEU A 440 29.06 9.30 16.10
C LEU A 440 27.86 8.63 15.43
N THR A 441 27.83 8.65 14.10
CA THR A 441 26.78 8.01 13.30
C THR A 441 27.31 6.70 12.71
N THR A 442 26.58 5.61 12.94
CA THR A 442 26.86 4.28 12.39
C THR A 442 25.63 3.73 11.69
N PHE A 443 25.83 2.83 10.74
CA PHE A 443 24.78 2.29 9.89
C PHE A 443 24.82 0.77 9.93
N LYS A 444 23.66 0.14 10.10
CA LYS A 444 23.48 -1.29 9.90
C LYS A 444 22.49 -1.49 8.77
N VAL A 445 22.94 -2.13 7.69
CA VAL A 445 22.15 -2.33 6.48
C VAL A 445 21.85 -3.81 6.33
N HIS A 446 20.57 -4.14 6.25
CA HIS A 446 20.04 -5.46 5.99
C HIS A 446 19.46 -5.50 4.59
N LEU A 447 19.95 -6.42 3.75
CA LEU A 447 19.42 -6.67 2.41
C LEU A 447 18.76 -8.06 2.36
N ILE A 448 17.45 -8.07 2.24
CA ILE A 448 16.61 -9.27 2.36
C ILE A 448 16.01 -9.62 1.01
N ASP A 449 16.11 -10.89 0.60
CA ASP A 449 15.48 -11.38 -0.62
C ASP A 449 13.98 -11.67 -0.42
N GLU A 450 13.31 -12.08 -1.51
CA GLU A 450 11.88 -12.41 -1.49
C GLU A 450 11.50 -13.51 -0.50
N PHE A 451 12.42 -14.43 -0.20
CA PHE A 451 12.22 -15.53 0.73
C PHE A 451 12.48 -15.13 2.18
N GLY A 452 12.94 -13.91 2.45
CA GLY A 452 13.29 -13.46 3.79
C GLY A 452 14.73 -13.79 4.20
N LYS A 453 15.57 -14.21 3.26
CA LYS A 453 16.98 -14.52 3.52
C LYS A 453 17.83 -13.27 3.37
N GLU A 454 18.71 -13.04 4.35
CA GLU A 454 19.71 -11.97 4.28
C GLU A 454 20.85 -12.34 3.32
N ILE A 455 21.14 -11.46 2.35
CA ILE A 455 22.14 -11.71 1.30
C ILE A 455 23.55 -11.34 1.74
N SER A 456 23.72 -10.25 2.49
CA SER A 456 24.98 -9.92 3.16
C SER A 456 24.77 -8.82 4.21
N PRO A 457 25.35 -8.94 5.41
CA PRO A 457 25.30 -7.89 6.43
C PRO A 457 26.35 -6.79 6.21
N THR A 458 27.25 -6.93 5.22
CA THR A 458 28.34 -5.98 4.96
C THR A 458 28.01 -5.09 3.78
N THR A 459 27.66 -3.85 4.06
CA THR A 459 27.52 -2.76 3.10
C THR A 459 28.66 -1.78 3.33
N SER A 460 29.40 -1.41 2.28
CA SER A 460 30.41 -0.36 2.39
C SER A 460 29.73 1.00 2.45
N MET A 461 29.99 1.75 3.53
CA MET A 461 29.51 3.11 3.71
C MET A 461 30.61 4.12 3.35
N HIS A 462 30.27 5.09 2.53
CA HIS A 462 31.09 6.27 2.25
C HIS A 462 30.52 7.48 2.99
N ILE A 463 31.32 8.04 3.89
CA ILE A 463 30.95 9.20 4.71
C ILE A 463 31.40 10.47 3.97
N LYS A 464 30.46 11.28 3.49
CA LYS A 464 30.72 12.56 2.81
C LYS A 464 30.42 13.72 3.77
N GLY A 465 31.20 13.80 4.85
CA GLY A 465 31.05 14.80 5.91
C GLY A 465 30.06 14.38 6.99
N ASN A 466 29.50 15.35 7.72
CA ASN A 466 28.68 15.09 8.91
C ASN A 466 27.16 14.95 8.61
N GLU A 467 26.72 15.34 7.41
CA GLU A 467 25.31 15.35 7.01
C GLU A 467 24.97 14.36 5.90
N ASN A 468 25.92 14.04 5.03
CA ASN A 468 25.66 13.28 3.81
C ASN A 468 26.44 11.98 3.82
N PHE A 469 25.72 10.88 3.60
CA PHE A 469 26.24 9.53 3.58
C PHE A 469 25.76 8.84 2.31
N SER A 470 26.60 7.97 1.75
CA SER A 470 26.21 7.12 0.63
C SER A 470 26.67 5.69 0.90
N GLY A 471 25.90 4.71 0.47
CA GLY A 471 26.30 3.30 0.55
C GLY A 471 25.99 2.58 -0.76
N THR A 472 26.75 1.53 -1.03
CA THR A 472 26.53 0.65 -2.19
C THR A 472 26.05 -0.69 -1.69
N LEU A 473 24.91 -1.15 -2.20
CA LEU A 473 24.32 -2.44 -1.84
C LEU A 473 25.23 -3.59 -2.31
N PRO A 474 25.31 -4.69 -1.54
CA PRO A 474 26.14 -5.84 -1.89
C PRO A 474 25.68 -6.50 -3.21
N GLU A 475 26.55 -7.30 -3.80
CA GLU A 475 26.21 -8.07 -4.99
C GLU A 475 25.09 -9.08 -4.69
N VAL A 476 24.05 -9.08 -5.51
CA VAL A 476 22.92 -10.00 -5.37
C VAL A 476 23.08 -11.25 -6.24
N PRO A 477 22.52 -12.40 -5.82
CA PRO A 477 22.68 -13.64 -6.57
C PRO A 477 21.89 -13.68 -7.89
N LYS A 478 20.77 -12.94 -7.98
CA LYS A 478 19.87 -12.92 -9.15
C LYS A 478 19.11 -11.60 -9.25
N SER A 479 18.61 -11.28 -10.44
CA SER A 479 17.69 -10.15 -10.59
C SER A 479 16.41 -10.37 -9.78
N GLY A 480 15.90 -9.32 -9.13
CA GLY A 480 14.71 -9.43 -8.29
C GLY A 480 14.52 -8.25 -7.35
N VAL A 481 13.48 -8.34 -6.53
CA VAL A 481 13.17 -7.36 -5.49
C VAL A 481 13.92 -7.72 -4.23
N TYR A 482 14.58 -6.74 -3.64
CA TYR A 482 15.25 -6.86 -2.36
C TYR A 482 14.72 -5.79 -1.41
N ASN A 483 14.48 -6.17 -0.16
CA ASN A 483 14.11 -5.25 0.89
C ASN A 483 15.37 -4.73 1.58
N VAL A 484 15.46 -3.42 1.75
CA VAL A 484 16.55 -2.70 2.39
C VAL A 484 16.03 -2.14 3.70
N THR A 485 16.56 -2.64 4.82
CA THR A 485 16.34 -2.06 6.14
C THR A 485 17.64 -1.45 6.64
N ILE A 486 17.64 -0.15 6.95
CA ILE A 486 18.82 0.58 7.42
C ILE A 486 18.53 1.14 8.81
N ASP A 487 19.28 0.68 9.81
CA ASP A 487 19.30 1.32 11.12
C ASP A 487 20.41 2.38 11.14
N VAL A 488 20.00 3.63 11.26
CA VAL A 488 20.90 4.76 11.51
C VAL A 488 21.01 4.94 13.00
N LYS A 489 22.17 4.60 13.55
CA LYS A 489 22.47 4.69 14.98
C LYS A 489 23.36 5.89 15.25
N GLU A 490 22.86 6.80 16.07
CA GLU A 490 23.53 8.00 16.54
C GLU A 490 23.92 7.85 18.01
N LYS A 491 25.18 8.09 18.34
CA LYS A 491 25.69 8.07 19.72
C LYS A 491 26.21 9.44 20.13
N GLY A 492 25.58 10.02 21.15
CA GLY A 492 25.98 11.28 21.77
C GLY A 492 27.22 11.14 22.66
N ALA A 493 27.83 12.28 23.01
CA ALA A 493 29.00 12.33 23.90
C ALA A 493 28.69 11.84 25.32
N ASP A 494 27.44 11.98 25.75
CA ASP A 494 26.89 11.47 27.02
C ASP A 494 26.64 9.95 27.01
N GLY A 495 26.87 9.29 25.87
CA GLY A 495 26.63 7.86 25.67
C GLY A 495 25.19 7.52 25.29
N THR A 496 24.30 8.50 25.17
CA THR A 496 22.92 8.31 24.73
C THR A 496 22.89 7.80 23.29
N GLU A 497 22.11 6.75 23.03
CA GLU A 497 21.98 6.14 21.71
C GLU A 497 20.57 6.34 21.15
N ARG A 498 20.51 6.82 19.91
CA ARG A 498 19.28 6.96 19.12
C ARG A 498 19.38 6.09 17.89
N ILE A 499 18.27 5.42 17.54
CA ILE A 499 18.14 4.63 16.33
C ILE A 499 16.97 5.18 15.52
N ARG A 500 17.16 5.33 14.21
CA ARG A 500 16.08 5.55 13.25
C ARG A 500 16.17 4.48 12.17
N THR A 501 15.04 3.86 11.84
CA THR A 501 14.95 2.73 10.92
C THR A 501 14.33 3.18 9.61
N LEU A 502 15.06 2.96 8.51
CA LEU A 502 14.66 3.29 7.15
C LEU A 502 14.31 1.97 6.44
N ILE A 503 13.11 1.86 5.86
CA ILE A 503 12.66 0.63 5.20
C ILE A 503 12.18 0.97 3.79
N ARG A 504 12.71 0.27 2.80
CA ARG A 504 12.36 0.40 1.38
C ARG A 504 12.58 -0.92 0.66
N SER A 505 11.97 -1.10 -0.49
CA SER A 505 12.39 -2.12 -1.46
C SER A 505 12.99 -1.50 -2.73
N ILE A 506 13.81 -2.29 -3.41
CA ILE A 506 14.47 -1.95 -4.67
C ILE A 506 14.47 -3.18 -5.57
N TYR A 507 14.25 -3.00 -6.87
CA TYR A 507 14.51 -4.03 -7.87
C TYR A 507 15.95 -3.89 -8.38
N ILE A 508 16.74 -4.94 -8.25
CA ILE A 508 18.12 -4.99 -8.74
C ILE A 508 18.16 -5.91 -9.97
N GLU A 509 18.59 -5.37 -11.10
CA GLU A 509 18.89 -6.10 -12.34
C GLU A 509 20.37 -6.48 -12.34
N LYS A 510 20.66 -7.79 -12.35
CA LYS A 510 22.03 -8.32 -12.32
C LYS A 510 22.75 -8.14 -13.64
#